data_AF-A0A7C1EHE7-F1
#
_entry.id   AF-A0A7C1EHE7-F1
#
_cell.length_a   1.000
_cell.length_b   1.000
_cell.length_c   1.000
_cell.angle_alpha   90.00
_cell.angle_beta   90.00
_cell.angle_gamma   90.00
#
_symmetry.space_group_name_H-M   'P 1'
#
loop_
_entity.id
_entity.type
_entity.pdbx_description
1 polymer ?
#
loop_
_entity_poly.entity_id
_entity_poly.type
_entity_poly.pdbx_seq_one_letter_code
_entity_poly.pdbx_strand_id
1 'polypeptide(L)'
;MPHDTLDDSYYESARWFTALEQVEGLIYLEYIQYAPHDGKILWFDGKPMVTARFDFRRETFYPAVRPTAAALAESINALPADPSRPDGYTAVTVHAWSKGMDDIAEVVGLLDDNVRVVDAETFIRLIRRNLKP
;
A
#
# COMPACT_ATOMS: atom_id res chain seq x y z
N MET A 1 7.79 -16.08 2.39
CA MET A 1 9.16 -16.56 2.08
C MET A 1 9.89 -15.31 1.61
N PRO A 2 10.74 -14.67 2.44
CA PRO A 2 11.26 -13.31 2.16
C PRO A 2 12.26 -13.23 0.99
N HIS A 3 12.36 -14.28 0.17
CA HIS A 3 13.26 -14.39 -0.97
C HIS A 3 12.54 -14.69 -2.30
N ASP A 4 11.21 -14.89 -2.29
CA ASP A 4 10.48 -15.08 -3.54
C ASP A 4 10.29 -13.72 -4.21
N THR A 5 10.66 -13.64 -5.49
CA THR A 5 10.42 -12.44 -6.30
C THR A 5 8.92 -12.22 -6.39
N LEU A 6 8.45 -11.02 -6.03
CA LEU A 6 7.05 -10.66 -6.23
C LEU A 6 6.79 -10.47 -7.73
N ASP A 7 6.27 -11.49 -8.38
CA ASP A 7 6.04 -11.55 -9.82
C ASP A 7 4.72 -12.28 -10.15
N ASP A 8 4.53 -12.63 -11.42
CA ASP A 8 3.29 -13.26 -11.91
C ASP A 8 3.05 -14.66 -11.34
N SER A 9 4.03 -15.29 -10.69
CA SER A 9 3.83 -16.57 -9.99
C SER A 9 2.79 -16.48 -8.87
N TYR A 10 2.57 -15.28 -8.31
CA TYR A 10 1.52 -15.02 -7.33
C TYR A 10 0.10 -15.18 -7.90
N TYR A 11 -0.05 -15.22 -9.22
CA TYR A 11 -1.32 -15.50 -9.87
C TYR A 11 -1.96 -16.81 -9.38
N GLU A 12 -1.18 -17.87 -9.13
CA GLU A 12 -1.74 -19.15 -8.65
C GLU A 12 -2.42 -19.04 -7.29
N SER A 13 -1.99 -18.09 -6.46
CA SER A 13 -2.63 -17.78 -5.18
C SER A 13 -3.78 -16.78 -5.36
N ALA A 14 -3.60 -15.77 -6.20
CA ALA A 14 -4.56 -14.70 -6.41
C ALA A 14 -5.81 -15.13 -7.20
N ARG A 15 -5.68 -16.07 -8.13
CA ARG A 15 -6.72 -16.45 -9.12
C ARG A 15 -8.05 -16.84 -8.50
N TRP A 16 -8.03 -17.48 -7.33
CA TRP A 16 -9.25 -17.88 -6.62
C TRP A 16 -10.06 -16.69 -6.13
N PHE A 17 -9.39 -15.59 -5.79
CA PHE A 17 -10.00 -14.34 -5.37
C PHE A 17 -10.35 -13.45 -6.55
N THR A 18 -9.45 -13.34 -7.54
CA THR A 18 -9.65 -12.48 -8.70
C THR A 18 -10.71 -13.02 -9.66
N ALA A 19 -11.04 -14.31 -9.61
CA ALA A 19 -12.20 -14.88 -10.30
C ALA A 19 -13.56 -14.40 -9.74
N LEU A 20 -13.64 -13.90 -8.51
CA LEU A 20 -14.90 -13.46 -7.88
C LEU A 20 -15.28 -12.05 -8.35
N GLU A 21 -16.42 -11.88 -9.01
CA GLU A 21 -16.86 -10.58 -9.57
C GLU A 21 -16.89 -9.45 -8.52
N GLN A 22 -17.25 -9.76 -7.28
CA GLN A 22 -17.35 -8.80 -6.17
C GLN A 22 -15.99 -8.33 -5.64
N VAL A 23 -14.91 -9.05 -5.94
CA VAL A 23 -13.55 -8.63 -5.57
C VAL A 23 -13.04 -7.65 -6.62
N GLU A 24 -12.78 -6.41 -6.20
CA GLU A 24 -12.29 -5.36 -7.10
C GLU A 24 -10.75 -5.31 -7.18
N GLY A 25 -10.04 -5.84 -6.20
CA GLY A 25 -8.58 -5.84 -6.13
C GLY A 25 -8.11 -6.44 -4.81
N LEU A 26 -6.79 -6.47 -4.62
CA LEU A 26 -6.14 -7.09 -3.47
C LEU A 26 -5.13 -6.11 -2.85
N ILE A 27 -5.01 -6.13 -1.52
CA ILE A 27 -3.90 -5.51 -0.80
C ILE A 27 -3.01 -6.65 -0.29
N TYR A 28 -1.76 -6.63 -0.71
CA TYR A 28 -0.77 -7.63 -0.33
C TYR A 28 0.03 -7.19 0.89
N LEU A 29 0.11 -8.10 1.86
CA LEU A 29 0.88 -7.97 3.08
C LEU A 29 1.83 -9.16 3.20
N GLU A 30 3.13 -8.92 3.19
CA GLU A 30 4.09 -10.01 3.44
C GLU A 30 4.17 -10.32 4.94
N TYR A 31 4.32 -11.60 5.27
CA TYR A 31 4.16 -12.09 6.63
C TYR A 31 5.18 -11.54 7.64
N ILE A 32 6.46 -11.42 7.26
CA ILE A 32 7.54 -11.00 8.17
C ILE A 32 7.80 -9.49 8.07
N GLN A 33 8.02 -9.01 6.85
CA GLN A 33 8.24 -7.61 6.54
C GLN A 33 7.02 -7.13 5.77
N TYR A 34 6.15 -6.33 6.38
CA TYR A 34 4.82 -6.04 5.83
C TYR A 34 4.85 -5.27 4.50
N ALA A 35 5.88 -4.44 4.28
CA ALA A 35 6.00 -3.57 3.12
C ALA A 35 7.37 -3.71 2.39
N PRO A 36 7.79 -4.89 1.91
CA PRO A 36 9.12 -5.08 1.35
C PRO A 36 9.20 -4.77 -0.16
N HIS A 37 8.07 -4.46 -0.80
CA HIS A 37 7.94 -4.38 -2.26
C HIS A 37 7.67 -2.96 -2.77
N ASP A 38 7.86 -1.94 -1.93
CA ASP A 38 7.83 -0.52 -2.31
C ASP A 38 6.59 -0.12 -3.13
N GLY A 39 5.41 -0.58 -2.71
CA GLY A 39 4.15 -0.18 -3.37
C GLY A 39 3.95 -0.74 -4.77
N LYS A 40 4.69 -1.80 -5.16
CA LYS A 40 4.48 -2.50 -6.45
C LYS A 40 3.01 -2.89 -6.65
N ILE A 41 2.55 -2.72 -7.88
CA ILE A 41 1.21 -3.13 -8.34
C ILE A 41 1.39 -4.23 -9.38
N LEU A 42 0.75 -5.37 -9.16
CA LEU A 42 0.58 -6.46 -10.12
C LEU A 42 -0.87 -6.51 -10.59
N TRP A 43 -1.13 -7.11 -11.75
CA TRP A 43 -2.48 -7.23 -12.31
C TRP A 43 -2.82 -8.67 -12.61
N PHE A 44 -3.95 -9.13 -12.07
CA PHE A 44 -4.45 -10.48 -12.23
C PHE A 44 -5.94 -10.42 -12.60
N ASP A 45 -6.31 -11.03 -13.74
CA ASP A 45 -7.67 -10.98 -14.28
C ASP A 45 -8.24 -9.55 -14.40
N GLY A 46 -7.38 -8.59 -14.74
CA GLY A 46 -7.74 -7.15 -14.82
C GLY A 46 -7.98 -6.46 -13.48
N LYS A 47 -7.62 -7.10 -12.36
CA LYS A 47 -7.75 -6.57 -10.99
C LYS A 47 -6.35 -6.31 -10.39
N PRO A 48 -6.13 -5.15 -9.76
CA PRO A 48 -4.82 -4.84 -9.19
C PRO A 48 -4.61 -5.59 -7.87
N MET A 49 -3.39 -6.09 -7.66
CA MET A 49 -2.85 -6.46 -6.36
C MET A 49 -1.78 -5.45 -5.97
N VAL A 50 -2.02 -4.71 -4.91
CA VAL A 50 -1.17 -3.58 -4.47
C VAL A 50 -0.43 -3.98 -3.20
N THR A 51 0.88 -3.83 -3.20
CA THR A 51 1.68 -4.07 -1.99
C THR A 51 1.72 -2.84 -1.10
N ALA A 52 1.89 -3.06 0.21
CA ALA A 52 2.21 -1.96 1.11
C ALA A 52 3.56 -1.33 0.72
N ARG A 53 3.63 0.00 0.75
CA ARG A 53 4.87 0.77 0.50
C ARG A 53 5.59 1.10 1.80
N PHE A 54 4.84 1.45 2.84
CA PHE A 54 5.36 1.76 4.17
C PHE A 54 4.63 0.99 5.26
N ASP A 55 5.32 0.85 6.40
CA ASP A 55 4.80 0.20 7.59
C ASP A 55 4.93 1.11 8.80
N PHE A 56 3.78 1.56 9.28
CA PHE A 56 3.67 2.47 10.40
C PHE A 56 3.65 1.69 11.70
N ARG A 57 4.82 1.60 12.34
CA ARG A 57 5.03 0.88 13.61
C ARG A 57 6.23 1.40 14.37
N ARG A 58 6.24 1.20 15.68
CA ARG A 58 7.36 1.61 16.56
C ARG A 58 8.68 0.87 16.28
N GLU A 59 8.63 -0.43 15.97
CA GLU A 59 9.81 -1.29 15.84
C GLU A 59 10.45 -1.21 14.46
N THR A 60 11.66 -0.64 14.36
CA THR A 60 12.38 -0.42 13.10
C THR A 60 13.34 -1.58 12.77
N PHE A 61 12.81 -2.73 12.37
CA PHE A 61 13.64 -3.91 12.04
C PHE A 61 13.83 -4.15 10.52
N TYR A 62 13.22 -3.33 9.65
CA TYR A 62 13.45 -3.36 8.21
C TYR A 62 13.18 -1.97 7.55
N PRO A 63 13.71 -1.69 6.34
CA PRO A 63 13.82 -0.32 5.82
C PRO A 63 12.51 0.44 5.55
N ALA A 64 11.41 -0.27 5.30
CA ALA A 64 10.12 0.37 4.98
C ALA A 64 9.34 0.82 6.23
N VAL A 65 9.85 0.55 7.43
CA VAL A 65 9.22 1.01 8.68
C VAL A 65 9.33 2.52 8.81
N ARG A 66 8.23 3.17 9.22
CA ARG A 66 8.19 4.56 9.64
C ARG A 66 7.71 4.61 11.10
N PRO A 67 8.56 4.99 12.06
CA PRO A 67 8.21 4.91 13.48
C PRO A 67 7.40 6.09 14.01
N THR A 68 7.44 7.23 13.32
CA THR A 68 6.78 8.47 13.74
C THR A 68 5.85 9.00 12.65
N ALA A 69 4.85 9.78 13.04
CA ALA A 69 3.91 10.39 12.10
C ALA A 69 4.65 11.27 11.07
N ALA A 70 5.58 12.10 11.53
CA ALA A 70 6.44 12.92 10.68
C ALA A 70 7.23 12.10 9.67
N ALA A 71 7.90 11.00 10.08
CA ALA A 71 8.69 10.18 9.15
C ALA A 71 7.81 9.54 8.06
N LEU A 72 6.58 9.15 8.41
CA LEU A 72 5.63 8.62 7.44
C LEU A 72 5.13 9.70 6.49
N ALA A 73 4.69 10.84 7.02
CA ALA A 73 4.19 11.96 6.23
C ALA A 73 5.27 12.50 5.27
N GLU A 74 6.49 12.73 5.74
CA GLU A 74 7.63 13.14 4.90
C GLU A 74 7.90 12.13 3.77
N SER A 75 7.79 10.83 4.06
CA SER A 75 7.99 9.80 3.04
C SER A 75 6.88 9.75 2.00
N ILE A 76 5.63 10.08 2.38
CA ILE A 76 4.50 10.16 1.46
C ILE A 76 4.60 11.44 0.63
N ASN A 77 4.88 12.58 1.24
CA ASN A 77 4.99 13.88 0.57
C ASN A 77 6.16 13.93 -0.43
N ALA A 78 7.19 13.11 -0.23
CA ALA A 78 8.30 12.97 -1.17
C ALA A 78 7.94 12.19 -2.46
N LEU A 79 6.79 11.51 -2.52
CA LEU A 79 6.34 10.76 -3.69
C LEU A 79 5.61 11.67 -4.69
N PRO A 80 5.54 11.29 -5.98
CA PRO A 80 4.79 12.05 -6.97
C PRO A 80 3.29 12.08 -6.63
N ALA A 81 2.70 13.26 -6.51
CA ALA A 81 1.25 13.44 -6.45
C ALA A 81 0.61 13.33 -7.85
N ASP A 82 0.79 12.18 -8.52
CA ASP A 82 0.33 11.92 -9.89
C ASP A 82 -0.45 10.60 -9.98
N PRO A 83 -1.79 10.65 -10.10
CA PRO A 83 -2.62 9.45 -10.14
C PRO A 83 -2.45 8.62 -11.42
N SER A 84 -1.77 9.12 -12.46
CA SER A 84 -1.46 8.37 -13.67
C SER A 84 -0.23 7.47 -13.55
N ARG A 85 0.48 7.54 -12.41
CA ARG A 85 1.67 6.74 -12.13
C ARG A 85 1.43 5.77 -10.96
N PRO A 86 1.98 4.55 -10.98
CA PRO A 86 1.94 3.64 -9.83
C PRO A 86 2.48 4.28 -8.55
N ASP A 87 3.54 5.09 -8.68
CA ASP A 87 4.20 5.77 -7.57
C ASP A 87 3.31 6.82 -6.87
N GLY A 88 2.20 7.24 -7.51
CA GLY A 88 1.22 8.15 -6.92
C GLY A 88 0.24 7.50 -5.95
N TYR A 89 0.38 6.20 -5.71
CA TYR A 89 -0.44 5.44 -4.77
C TYR A 89 0.42 4.87 -3.66
N THR A 90 -0.03 5.05 -2.41
CA THR A 90 0.65 4.53 -1.23
C THR A 90 -0.34 3.80 -0.33
N ALA A 91 -0.21 2.47 -0.27
CA ALA A 91 -0.82 1.66 0.77
C ALA A 91 0.11 1.63 1.99
N VAL A 92 -0.42 1.98 3.16
CA VAL A 92 0.32 1.97 4.43
C VAL A 92 -0.25 0.89 5.33
N THR A 93 0.62 0.07 5.89
CA THR A 93 0.23 -0.85 6.96
C THR A 93 0.35 -0.14 8.29
N VAL A 94 -0.63 -0.33 9.19
CA VAL A 94 -0.63 0.27 10.53
C VAL A 94 -0.59 -0.84 11.56
N HIS A 95 0.46 -0.87 12.36
CA HIS A 95 0.63 -1.92 13.35
C HIS A 95 -0.23 -1.67 14.59
N ALA A 96 -1.33 -2.41 14.69
CA ALA A 96 -2.38 -2.23 15.69
C ALA A 96 -1.89 -2.29 17.16
N TRP A 97 -0.75 -2.94 17.44
CA TRP A 97 -0.22 -3.05 18.80
C TRP A 97 0.68 -1.88 19.21
N SER A 98 1.13 -1.04 18.26
CA SER A 98 2.00 0.11 18.56
C SER A 98 1.53 1.44 18.00
N LYS A 99 0.40 1.47 17.27
CA LYS A 99 -0.21 2.67 16.70
C LYS A 99 -1.71 2.72 16.94
N GLY A 100 -2.21 3.91 17.22
CA GLY A 100 -3.63 4.20 17.41
C GLY A 100 -4.18 5.24 16.43
N MET A 101 -5.45 5.59 16.59
CA MET A 101 -6.12 6.58 15.74
C MET A 101 -5.51 7.99 15.87
N ASP A 102 -4.97 8.34 17.04
CA ASP A 102 -4.30 9.63 17.25
C ASP A 102 -3.02 9.74 16.42
N ASP A 103 -2.22 8.66 16.36
CA ASP A 103 -1.04 8.60 15.48
C ASP A 103 -1.44 8.77 14.00
N ILE A 104 -2.55 8.14 13.58
CA ILE A 104 -3.05 8.26 12.20
C ILE A 104 -3.51 9.70 11.94
N ALA A 105 -4.23 10.32 12.87
CA ALA A 105 -4.70 11.69 12.74
C ALA A 105 -3.52 12.67 12.64
N GLU A 106 -2.44 12.44 13.41
CA GLU A 106 -1.21 13.22 13.32
C GLU A 106 -0.56 13.10 11.94
N VAL A 107 -0.45 11.88 11.38
CA VAL A 107 0.05 11.69 10.00
C VAL A 107 -0.78 12.51 9.01
N VAL A 108 -2.12 12.40 9.07
CA VAL A 108 -3.02 13.12 8.15
C VAL A 108 -2.83 14.63 8.26
N GLY A 109 -2.61 15.17 9.47
CA GLY A 109 -2.35 16.59 9.69
C GLY A 109 -1.00 17.09 9.16
N LEU A 110 -0.09 16.19 8.78
CA LEU A 110 1.25 16.50 8.27
C LEU A 110 1.40 16.24 6.75
N LEU A 111 0.37 15.71 6.09
CA LEU A 111 0.38 15.48 4.65
C LEU A 111 0.23 16.79 3.88
N ASP A 112 0.87 16.89 2.72
CA ASP A 112 0.72 18.05 1.83
C ASP A 112 -0.71 18.14 1.27
N ASP A 113 -1.17 19.36 0.94
CA ASP A 113 -2.54 19.63 0.43
C ASP A 113 -2.89 18.86 -0.86
N ASN A 114 -1.89 18.39 -1.60
CA ASN A 114 -2.04 17.60 -2.82
C ASN A 114 -2.10 16.08 -2.57
N VAL A 115 -2.04 15.64 -1.32
CA VAL A 115 -2.20 14.24 -0.92
C VAL A 115 -3.64 14.02 -0.45
N ARG A 116 -4.26 12.93 -0.90
CA ARG A 116 -5.62 12.55 -0.51
C ARG A 116 -5.63 11.19 0.19
N VAL A 117 -6.07 11.20 1.45
CA VAL A 117 -6.35 9.98 2.21
C VAL A 117 -7.74 9.47 1.84
N VAL A 118 -7.84 8.17 1.55
CA VAL A 118 -9.08 7.51 1.14
C VAL A 118 -9.20 6.15 1.81
N ASP A 119 -10.41 5.60 1.85
CA ASP A 119 -10.62 4.21 2.24
C ASP A 119 -10.07 3.22 1.19
N ALA A 120 -9.94 1.95 1.58
CA ALA A 120 -9.34 0.92 0.74
C ALA A 120 -10.13 0.62 -0.56
N GLU A 121 -11.45 0.75 -0.54
CA GLU A 121 -12.31 0.52 -1.72
C GLU A 121 -12.09 1.64 -2.74
N THR A 122 -12.13 2.89 -2.29
CA THR A 122 -11.84 4.06 -3.11
C THR A 122 -10.40 4.02 -3.64
N PHE A 123 -9.43 3.59 -2.83
CA PHE A 123 -8.03 3.41 -3.24
C PHE A 123 -7.90 2.46 -4.44
N ILE A 124 -8.46 1.25 -4.35
CA ILE A 124 -8.43 0.26 -5.43
C ILE A 124 -9.15 0.77 -6.69
N ARG A 125 -10.30 1.45 -6.52
CA ARG A 125 -11.04 2.03 -7.65
C ARG A 125 -10.28 3.13 -8.38
N LEU A 126 -9.56 3.99 -7.64
CA LEU A 126 -8.73 5.03 -8.26
C LEU A 126 -7.60 4.40 -9.10
N ILE A 127 -6.94 3.36 -8.58
CA ILE A 127 -5.93 2.61 -9.33
C ILE A 127 -6.52 2.02 -10.61
N ARG A 128 -7.67 1.32 -10.52
CA ARG A 128 -8.34 0.73 -11.69
C ARG A 128 -8.77 1.76 -12.74
N ARG A 129 -9.13 2.97 -12.29
CA ARG A 129 -9.58 4.04 -13.17
C ARG A 129 -8.42 4.69 -13.92
N ASN A 130 -7.31 4.92 -13.23
CA ASN A 130 -6.24 5.78 -13.73
C ASN A 130 -5.05 5.00 -14.31
N LEU A 131 -4.84 3.77 -13.84
CA LEU A 131 -3.79 2.87 -14.31
C LEU A 131 -4.42 1.75 -15.17
N LYS A 132 -3.62 1.20 -16.08
CA LYS A 132 -3.98 0.04 -16.90
C LYS A 132 -3.02 -1.12 -16.59
N PRO A 133 -3.48 -2.39 -16.72
CA PRO A 133 -2.60 -3.55 -16.71
C PRO A 133 -1.48 -3.47 -17.73
#